data_AF-A0A7W0W5N0-F1
#
_entry.id   AF-A0A7W0W5N0-F1
#
_cell.length_a   1.000
_cell.length_b   1.000
_cell.length_c   1.000
_cell.angle_alpha   90.00
_cell.angle_beta   90.00
_cell.angle_gamma   90.00
#
_symmetry.space_group_name_H-M   'P 1'
#
loop_
_entity.id
_entity.type
_entity.pdbx_description
1 polymer ?
#
loop_
_entity_poly.entity_id
_entity_poly.type
_entity_poly.pdbx_seq_one_letter_code
_entity_poly.pdbx_strand_id
1 'polypeptide(L)'
;LDAVAGLRQLDASVAECFAIFSYEMAESKQRFGAAGVRLISLTTLSTLLEVATAENYIRSEQRDLIADWSNDPVGWATRAGVDAEGTI
;
A
#
# COMPACT_ATOMS: atom_id res chain seq x y z
N LEU A 1 4.33 -8.60 -8.74
CA LEU A 1 4.62 -8.37 -10.17
C LEU A 1 4.66 -9.66 -10.98
N ASP A 2 4.59 -10.83 -10.35
CA ASP A 2 4.69 -12.13 -11.01
C ASP A 2 3.62 -12.34 -12.10
N ALA A 3 2.40 -11.82 -11.90
CA ALA A 3 1.37 -11.82 -12.92
C ALA A 3 1.78 -11.06 -14.20
N VAL A 4 2.44 -9.89 -14.05
CA VAL A 4 2.99 -9.12 -15.18
C VAL A 4 4.08 -9.93 -15.88
N ALA A 5 4.97 -10.56 -15.11
CA ALA A 5 6.05 -11.38 -15.65
C ALA A 5 5.50 -12.59 -16.45
N GLY A 6 4.50 -13.27 -15.90
CA GLY A 6 3.84 -14.40 -16.57
C GLY A 6 3.16 -14.01 -17.88
N LEU A 7 2.48 -12.86 -17.93
CA LEU A 7 1.89 -12.36 -19.18
C LEU A 7 2.96 -12.01 -20.23
N ARG A 8 4.06 -11.39 -19.81
CA ARG A 8 5.16 -11.02 -20.73
C ARG A 8 5.91 -12.24 -21.29
N GLN A 9 5.94 -13.37 -20.57
CA GLN A 9 6.47 -14.63 -21.10
C GLN A 9 5.63 -15.20 -22.26
N LEU A 10 4.39 -14.76 -22.39
CA LEU A 10 3.48 -15.10 -23.49
C LEU A 10 3.43 -13.98 -24.55
N ASP A 11 4.47 -13.15 -24.62
CA ASP A 11 4.59 -12.00 -25.52
C ASP A 11 3.47 -10.94 -25.38
N ALA A 12 2.74 -10.94 -24.26
CA ALA A 12 1.72 -9.94 -24.00
C ALA A 12 2.35 -8.59 -23.58
N SER A 13 1.83 -7.50 -24.15
CA SER A 13 2.15 -6.14 -23.70
C SER A 13 1.32 -5.79 -22.46
N VAL A 14 2.01 -5.51 -21.35
CA VAL A 14 1.37 -5.11 -20.09
C VAL A 14 1.82 -3.69 -19.76
N ALA A 15 0.91 -2.74 -19.95
CA ALA A 15 1.14 -1.32 -19.69
C ALA A 15 0.56 -0.87 -18.34
N GLU A 16 -0.56 -1.47 -17.91
CA GLU A 16 -1.31 -0.99 -16.74
C GLU A 16 -1.76 -2.16 -15.86
N CYS A 17 -1.84 -1.90 -14.56
CA CYS A 17 -2.40 -2.79 -13.57
C CYS A 17 -3.48 -2.03 -12.78
N PHE A 18 -4.70 -2.55 -12.80
CA PHE A 18 -5.82 -2.00 -12.06
C PHE A 18 -6.03 -2.77 -10.76
N ALA A 19 -6.22 -2.05 -9.66
CA ALA A 19 -6.53 -2.59 -8.35
C ALA A 19 -7.78 -1.92 -7.78
N ILE A 20 -8.50 -2.63 -6.91
CA ILE A 20 -9.65 -2.04 -6.20
C ILE A 20 -9.15 -1.07 -5.12
N PHE A 21 -8.08 -1.44 -4.42
CA PHE A 21 -7.55 -0.69 -3.29
C PHE A 21 -6.02 -0.75 -3.30
N SER A 22 -5.38 0.31 -2.79
CA SER A 22 -3.93 0.37 -2.62
C SER A 22 -3.55 0.96 -1.26
N TYR A 23 -2.58 0.33 -0.60
CA TYR A 23 -1.90 0.87 0.59
C TYR A 23 -0.84 1.92 0.25
N GLU A 24 -0.61 2.21 -1.03
CA GLU A 24 0.27 3.29 -1.49
C GLU A 24 1.75 3.18 -1.08
N MET A 25 2.19 1.98 -0.71
CA MET A 25 3.56 1.69 -0.28
C MET A 25 4.59 2.15 -1.31
N ALA A 26 5.66 2.77 -0.83
CA ALA A 26 6.74 3.29 -1.66
C ALA A 26 7.40 2.18 -2.52
N GLU A 27 7.61 1.00 -1.94
CA GLU A 27 8.18 -0.16 -2.65
C GLU A 27 7.30 -0.57 -3.85
N SER A 28 5.97 -0.59 -3.66
CA SER A 28 5.04 -0.90 -4.75
C SER A 28 5.17 0.11 -5.89
N LYS A 29 5.16 1.41 -5.57
CA LYS A 29 5.32 2.49 -6.57
C LYS A 29 6.64 2.35 -7.35
N GLN A 30 7.74 2.10 -6.63
CA GLN A 30 9.06 1.90 -7.23
C GLN A 30 9.10 0.67 -8.15
N ARG A 31 8.60 -0.48 -7.69
CA ARG A 31 8.65 -1.74 -8.45
C ARG A 31 7.80 -1.69 -9.70
N PHE A 32 6.59 -1.14 -9.62
CA PHE A 32 5.73 -0.95 -10.80
C PHE A 32 6.34 0.05 -11.80
N GLY A 33 6.91 1.15 -11.31
CA GLY A 33 7.64 2.11 -12.14
C GLY A 33 8.83 1.47 -12.86
N ALA A 34 9.66 0.71 -12.15
CA ALA A 34 10.80 -0.01 -12.72
C ALA A 34 10.37 -1.08 -13.74
N ALA A 35 9.20 -1.69 -13.55
CA ALA A 35 8.63 -2.64 -14.51
C ALA A 35 7.99 -1.98 -15.74
N GLY A 36 7.92 -0.63 -15.79
CA GLY A 36 7.23 0.11 -16.85
C GLY A 36 5.72 -0.16 -16.85
N VAL A 37 5.13 -0.45 -15.69
CA VAL A 37 3.70 -0.72 -15.54
C VAL A 37 3.07 0.35 -14.65
N ARG A 38 2.04 1.02 -15.14
CA ARG A 38 1.28 1.99 -14.36
C ARG A 38 0.32 1.26 -13.41
N LEU A 39 0.47 1.46 -12.11
CA LEU A 39 -0.48 0.97 -11.11
C LEU A 39 -1.59 2.01 -10.89
N ILE A 40 -2.85 1.59 -11.02
CA ILE A 40 -4.03 2.43 -10.88
C ILE A 40 -4.97 1.75 -9.89
N SER A 41 -5.39 2.45 -8.84
CA SER A 41 -6.36 1.91 -7.87
C SER A 41 -7.64 2.74 -7.84
N LEU A 42 -8.77 2.07 -7.62
CA LEU A 42 -10.07 2.75 -7.49
C LEU A 42 -10.15 3.61 -6.22
N THR A 43 -9.51 3.17 -5.14
CA THR A 43 -9.36 3.93 -3.89
C THR A 43 -8.03 3.60 -3.21
N THR A 44 -7.66 4.35 -2.18
CA THR A 44 -6.41 4.19 -1.45
C THR A 44 -6.61 4.24 0.05
N LEU A 45 -5.57 3.87 0.81
CA LEU A 45 -5.58 4.01 2.26
C LEU A 45 -5.80 5.47 2.69
N SER A 46 -5.18 6.44 2.03
CA SER A 46 -5.41 7.86 2.36
C SER A 46 -6.88 8.25 2.22
N THR A 47 -7.54 7.87 1.11
CA THR A 47 -8.97 8.12 0.91
C THR A 47 -9.83 7.41 1.96
N LEU A 48 -9.50 6.15 2.28
CA LEU A 48 -10.22 5.39 3.32
C LEU A 48 -10.13 6.08 4.69
N LEU A 49 -8.93 6.53 5.09
CA LEU A 49 -8.72 7.21 6.38
C LEU A 49 -9.46 8.54 6.44
N GLU A 50 -9.48 9.30 5.35
CA GLU A 50 -10.25 10.55 5.27
C GLU A 50 -11.74 10.31 5.52
N VAL A 51 -12.33 9.32 4.83
CA VAL A 51 -13.74 8.96 5.02
C VAL A 51 -13.99 8.43 6.43
N ALA A 52 -13.12 7.54 6.94
CA ALA A 52 -13.29 6.96 8.27
C ALA A 52 -13.22 8.00 9.39
N THR A 53 -12.38 9.03 9.26
CA THR A 53 -12.34 10.15 10.19
C THR A 53 -13.59 11.03 10.05
N ALA A 54 -14.04 11.34 8.84
CA ALA A 54 -15.24 12.15 8.61
C ALA A 54 -16.52 11.51 9.16
N GLU A 55 -16.64 10.18 9.04
CA GLU A 55 -17.75 9.38 9.55
C GLU A 55 -17.60 9.02 11.05
N ASN A 56 -16.56 9.53 11.73
CA ASN A 56 -16.26 9.27 13.14
C ASN A 56 -16.04 7.78 13.49
N TYR A 57 -15.66 6.94 12.53
CA TYR A 57 -15.24 5.57 12.79
C TYR A 57 -13.88 5.50 13.49
N ILE A 58 -13.01 6.48 13.23
CA ILE A 58 -11.71 6.66 13.89
C ILE A 58 -11.52 8.12 14.26
N ARG A 59 -10.71 8.37 15.30
CA ARG A 59 -10.27 9.71 15.68
C ARG A 59 -9.04 10.15 14.87
N SER A 60 -8.76 11.45 14.85
CA SER A 60 -7.59 12.01 14.15
C SER A 60 -6.29 11.36 14.60
N GLU A 61 -6.13 11.08 15.89
CA GLU A 61 -4.92 10.45 16.42
C GLU A 61 -4.74 9.01 15.91
N GLN A 62 -5.84 8.29 15.69
CA GLN A 62 -5.80 6.94 15.12
C GLN A 62 -5.50 6.99 13.62
N ARG A 63 -6.04 7.98 12.90
CA ARG A 63 -5.66 8.24 11.50
C ARG A 63 -4.16 8.48 11.38
N ASP A 64 -3.61 9.35 12.22
CA ASP A 64 -2.18 9.70 12.18
C ASP A 64 -1.30 8.49 12.50
N LEU A 65 -1.72 7.65 13.46
CA LEU A 65 -1.03 6.40 13.77
C LEU A 65 -1.00 5.45 12.57
N ILE A 66 -2.13 5.26 11.88
CA ILE A 66 -2.21 4.37 10.71
C ILE A 66 -1.41 4.95 9.53
N ALA A 67 -1.41 6.28 9.36
CA ALA A 67 -0.63 6.94 8.33
C ALA A 67 0.88 6.80 8.56
N ASP A 68 1.34 6.94 9.81
CA ASP A 68 2.75 6.70 10.19
C ASP A 68 3.16 5.25 9.92
N TRP A 69 2.32 4.28 10.31
CA TRP A 69 2.54 2.88 9.99
C TRP A 69 2.62 2.63 8.48
N SER A 70 1.72 3.21 7.68
CA SER A 70 1.72 2.98 6.23
C SER A 70 2.98 3.54 5.54
N ASN A 71 3.60 4.57 6.11
CA ASN A 71 4.82 5.18 5.57
C ASN A 71 6.06 4.35 5.89
N ASP A 72 6.16 3.83 7.11
CA ASP A 72 7.30 3.04 7.58
C ASP A 72 6.84 1.88 8.48
N PRO A 73 6.29 0.78 7.91
CA PRO A 73 5.75 -0.32 8.71
C PRO A 73 6.80 -0.97 9.62
N VAL A 74 8.05 -1.06 9.15
CA VAL A 74 9.15 -1.73 9.86
C VAL A 74 9.67 -0.87 11.01
N GLY A 75 9.94 0.41 10.75
CA GLY A 75 10.34 1.32 11.82
C GLY A 75 9.20 1.60 12.79
N TRP A 76 7.95 1.64 12.33
CA TRP A 76 6.77 1.70 13.20
C TRP A 76 6.72 0.51 14.15
N ALA A 77 6.87 -0.72 13.64
CA ALA A 77 6.87 -1.93 14.47
C ALA A 77 7.97 -1.90 15.54
N THR A 78 9.17 -1.45 15.15
CA THR A 78 10.29 -1.27 16.07
C THR A 78 9.98 -0.24 17.17
N ARG A 79 9.40 0.92 16.82
CA ARG A 79 8.98 1.96 17.79
C ARG A 79 7.84 1.48 18.70
N ALA A 80 6.96 0.65 18.17
CA ALA A 80 5.83 0.06 18.88
C ALA A 80 6.22 -1.13 19.78
N GLY A 81 7.47 -1.60 19.72
CA GLY A 81 7.95 -2.72 20.51
C GLY A 81 7.47 -4.09 20.02
N VAL A 82 7.02 -4.17 18.76
CA VAL A 82 6.59 -5.43 18.13
C VAL A 82 7.83 -6.10 17.54
N ASP A 83 8.19 -7.28 18.02
CA ASP A 83 9.32 -8.04 17.51
C ASP A 83 9.03 -8.64 16.11
N ALA A 84 10.07 -9.07 15.40
CA ALA A 84 9.96 -9.64 14.06
C ALA A 84 9.13 -10.95 14.00
N GLU A 85 8.76 -11.49 15.17
CA GLU A 85 7.95 -12.70 15.34
C GLU A 85 6.48 -12.40 15.69
N GLY A 86 6.12 -11.12 15.89
CA GLY A 86 4.74 -10.69 16.11
C GLY A 86 4.21 -10.94 17.53
N THR A 87 5.08 -11.02 18.53
CA THR A 87 4.67 -11.19 19.94
C THR A 87 4.55 -9.82 20.60
N ILE A 88 3.43 -9.60 21.31
CA ILE A 88 3.15 -8.43 22.13
C ILE A 88 3.53 -8.72 23.58
#